data_AF-A0AAD5DIK7-F1
#
_entry.id   AF-A0AAD5DIK7-F1
#
_cell.length_a   1.000
_cell.length_b   1.000
_cell.length_c   1.000
_cell.angle_alpha   90.00
_cell.angle_beta   90.00
_cell.angle_gamma   90.00
#
_symmetry.space_group_name_H-M   'P 1'
#
loop_
_entity.id
_entity.type
_entity.pdbx_description
1 polymer ?
#
loop_
_entity_poly.entity_id
_entity_poly.type
_entity_poly.pdbx_seq_one_letter_code
_entity_poly.pdbx_strand_id
1 'polypeptide(L)'
;MFGFGDKGTTNLMTRALASVGKRLETVPDPTQIHYHLPPSERHPNGWQVKVWRDYERFIADLTALFPHEKEGIRALYDEFWKVFNALNTLELKSLEEPRYLLEQFAAHPLACLTLASFVASNTGDVARRLIKDPELLRFVDLECFLWSTVPADLTPLINAGMVFCDRHFGGINYP
;
A
#
# COMPACT_ATOMS: atom_id res chain seq x y z
N MET A 1 0.51 -1.23 9.71
CA MET A 1 1.22 -0.08 10.32
C MET A 1 0.24 0.94 10.89
N PHE A 2 -0.89 1.20 10.22
CA PHE A 2 -1.86 2.20 10.63
C PHE A 2 -2.95 1.64 11.56
N GLY A 3 -3.34 2.42 12.57
CA GLY A 3 -4.38 2.07 13.54
C GLY A 3 -4.08 0.81 14.35
N PHE A 4 -5.15 0.16 14.83
CA PHE A 4 -5.10 -1.04 15.65
C PHE A 4 -5.49 -2.32 14.88
N GLY A 5 -4.91 -2.49 13.68
CA GLY A 5 -5.01 -3.75 12.93
C GLY A 5 -4.62 -4.96 13.79
N ASP A 6 -5.15 -6.14 13.49
CA ASP A 6 -4.85 -7.39 14.22
C ASP A 6 -4.19 -8.46 13.35
N LYS A 7 -4.02 -8.20 12.05
CA LYS A 7 -3.38 -9.09 11.08
C LYS A 7 -1.96 -8.67 10.73
N GLY A 8 -1.15 -9.65 10.33
CA GLY A 8 0.21 -9.45 9.83
C GLY A 8 1.21 -9.09 10.93
N THR A 9 2.42 -8.74 10.51
CA THR A 9 3.52 -8.36 11.43
C THR A 9 3.60 -6.85 11.67
N THR A 10 2.89 -6.05 10.86
CA THR A 10 2.91 -4.58 10.81
C THR A 10 1.92 -3.91 11.77
N ASN A 11 1.18 -4.68 12.58
CA ASN A 11 0.19 -4.20 13.56
C ASN A 11 0.83 -3.70 14.87
N LEU A 12 1.78 -2.78 14.75
CA LEU A 12 2.68 -2.36 15.83
C LEU A 12 1.95 -1.86 17.08
N MET A 13 0.85 -1.09 16.94
CA MET A 13 0.09 -0.58 18.08
C MET A 13 -0.56 -1.70 18.90
N THR A 14 -1.20 -2.66 18.22
CA THR A 14 -1.80 -3.84 18.85
C THR A 14 -0.73 -4.70 19.55
N ARG A 15 0.43 -4.90 18.90
CA ARG A 15 1.56 -5.64 19.49
C ARG A 15 2.18 -4.91 20.69
N ALA A 16 2.27 -3.58 20.64
CA ALA A 16 2.77 -2.76 21.74
C ALA A 16 1.84 -2.80 22.96
N LEU A 17 0.52 -2.78 22.77
CA LEU A 17 -0.43 -2.99 23.87
C LEU A 17 -0.30 -4.40 24.46
N ALA A 18 -0.20 -5.42 23.60
CA ALA A 18 -0.07 -6.80 24.04
C ALA A 18 1.21 -7.05 24.87
N SER A 19 2.32 -6.39 24.54
CA SER A 19 3.59 -6.55 25.28
C SER A 19 3.52 -6.06 26.73
N VAL A 20 2.56 -5.18 27.05
CA VAL A 20 2.27 -4.71 28.42
C VAL A 20 0.98 -5.31 29.00
N GLY A 21 0.47 -6.39 28.40
CA GLY A 21 -0.74 -7.08 28.86
C GLY A 21 -2.02 -6.25 28.71
N LYS A 22 -2.04 -5.28 27.78
CA LYS A 22 -3.19 -4.44 27.48
C LYS A 22 -3.85 -4.87 26.17
N ARG A 23 -5.16 -4.64 26.09
CA ARG A 23 -5.97 -4.79 24.88
C ARG A 23 -6.95 -3.64 24.82
N LEU A 24 -7.27 -3.22 23.60
CA LEU A 24 -8.26 -2.20 23.31
C LEU A 24 -9.31 -2.83 22.39
N GLU A 25 -10.59 -2.56 22.66
CA GLU A 25 -11.65 -2.86 21.70
C GLU A 25 -11.55 -1.86 20.56
N THR A 26 -11.80 -2.31 19.33
CA THR A 26 -11.64 -1.46 18.16
C THR A 26 -12.70 -1.79 17.11
N VAL A 27 -13.09 -0.78 16.35
CA VAL A 27 -14.04 -0.87 15.24
C VAL A 27 -13.27 -0.68 13.93
N PRO A 28 -13.50 -1.54 12.93
CA PRO A 28 -12.88 -1.40 11.63
C PRO A 28 -13.45 -0.22 10.85
N ASP A 29 -12.59 0.61 10.27
CA ASP A 29 -13.00 1.61 9.29
C ASP A 29 -13.24 0.94 7.93
N PRO A 30 -14.48 0.98 7.39
CA PRO A 30 -14.76 0.43 6.08
C PRO A 30 -14.15 1.25 4.93
N THR A 31 -13.93 2.56 5.12
CA THR A 31 -13.45 3.50 4.09
C THR A 31 -12.38 4.41 4.65
N GLN A 32 -11.12 4.03 4.42
CA GLN A 32 -9.98 4.66 5.07
C GLN A 32 -9.69 6.07 4.55
N ILE A 33 -9.91 6.28 3.25
CA ILE A 33 -9.78 7.59 2.63
C ILE A 33 -10.92 7.76 1.61
N HIS A 34 -11.50 8.95 1.60
CA HIS A 34 -12.42 9.38 0.57
C HIS A 34 -11.89 10.62 -0.13
N TYR A 35 -11.37 10.43 -1.33
CA TYR A 35 -10.87 11.51 -2.17
C TYR A 35 -12.02 12.23 -2.85
N HIS A 36 -11.99 13.56 -2.84
CA HIS A 36 -12.85 14.43 -3.63
C HIS A 36 -11.95 15.23 -4.57
N LEU A 37 -11.95 14.85 -5.85
CA LEU A 37 -11.04 15.37 -6.86
C LEU A 37 -11.75 16.38 -7.76
N PRO A 38 -11.06 17.45 -8.18
CA PRO A 38 -11.66 18.53 -8.94
C PRO A 38 -12.11 18.05 -10.33
N PRO A 39 -12.99 18.84 -11.00
CA PRO A 39 -13.33 18.62 -12.39
C PRO A 39 -12.13 18.48 -13.33
N SER A 40 -12.29 17.65 -14.34
CA SER A 40 -11.34 17.44 -15.43
C SER A 40 -12.08 17.24 -16.76
N GLU A 41 -11.34 17.12 -17.86
CA GLU A 41 -11.93 16.79 -19.16
C GLU A 41 -12.70 15.46 -19.15
N ARG A 42 -12.21 14.44 -18.43
CA ARG A 42 -12.90 13.15 -18.28
C ARG A 42 -14.03 13.21 -17.27
N HIS A 43 -13.84 13.95 -16.19
CA HIS A 43 -14.78 14.04 -15.08
C HIS A 43 -15.26 15.49 -14.91
N PRO A 44 -16.18 16.00 -15.76
CA PRO A 44 -16.59 17.41 -15.75
C PRO A 44 -17.25 17.88 -14.44
N ASN A 45 -17.79 16.94 -13.66
CA ASN A 45 -18.40 17.22 -12.36
C ASN A 45 -17.46 16.92 -11.18
N GLY A 46 -16.17 16.69 -11.45
CA GLY A 46 -15.24 16.10 -10.51
C GLY A 46 -15.47 14.59 -10.35
N TRP A 47 -14.64 13.98 -9.52
CA TRP A 47 -14.69 12.54 -9.28
C TRP A 47 -14.24 12.21 -7.85
N GLN A 48 -14.62 11.01 -7.40
CA GLN A 48 -14.39 10.59 -6.02
C GLN A 48 -13.81 9.18 -6.02
N VAL A 49 -12.85 8.95 -5.12
CA VAL A 49 -12.26 7.62 -4.94
C VAL A 49 -12.37 7.26 -3.46
N LYS A 50 -13.04 6.14 -3.18
CA LYS A 50 -13.13 5.57 -1.84
C LYS A 50 -12.14 4.43 -1.72
N VAL A 51 -11.13 4.59 -0.87
CA VAL A 51 -10.19 3.52 -0.54
C VAL A 51 -10.86 2.62 0.48
N TRP A 52 -11.56 1.62 -0.03
CA TRP A 52 -12.23 0.61 0.79
C TRP A 52 -11.22 -0.31 1.45
N ARG A 53 -11.52 -0.76 2.67
CA ARG A 53 -10.80 -1.91 3.24
C ARG A 53 -10.91 -3.15 2.35
N ASP A 54 -12.09 -3.36 1.75
CA ASP A 54 -12.29 -4.40 0.75
C ASP A 54 -11.53 -4.06 -0.55
N TYR A 55 -10.44 -4.78 -0.80
CA TYR A 55 -9.58 -4.59 -1.97
C TYR A 55 -10.35 -4.76 -3.28
N GLU A 56 -11.20 -5.78 -3.40
CA GLU A 56 -11.89 -6.06 -4.66
C GLU A 56 -12.93 -4.99 -4.97
N ARG A 57 -13.60 -4.49 -3.94
CA ARG A 57 -14.48 -3.33 -4.08
C ARG A 57 -13.72 -2.08 -4.50
N PHE A 58 -12.57 -1.81 -3.86
CA PHE A 58 -11.72 -0.67 -4.22
C PHE A 58 -11.28 -0.72 -5.68
N ILE A 59 -10.77 -1.86 -6.15
CA ILE A 59 -10.35 -1.97 -7.54
C ILE A 59 -11.56 -1.95 -8.49
N ALA A 60 -12.70 -2.52 -8.13
CA ALA A 60 -13.91 -2.41 -8.94
C ALA A 60 -14.33 -0.93 -9.13
N ASP A 61 -14.37 -0.15 -8.05
CA ASP A 61 -14.71 1.29 -8.10
C ASP A 61 -13.67 2.08 -8.92
N LEU A 62 -12.37 1.82 -8.71
CA LEU A 62 -11.31 2.52 -9.44
C LEU A 62 -11.32 2.19 -10.94
N THR A 63 -11.53 0.92 -11.30
CA THR A 63 -11.62 0.49 -12.71
C THR A 63 -12.92 0.95 -13.38
N ALA A 64 -13.99 1.21 -12.62
CA ALA A 64 -15.20 1.83 -13.18
C ALA A 64 -14.97 3.31 -13.58
N LEU A 65 -14.08 4.02 -12.88
CA LEU A 65 -13.68 5.39 -13.22
C LEU A 65 -12.73 5.43 -14.43
N PHE A 66 -11.88 4.41 -14.59
CA PHE A 66 -10.93 4.28 -15.70
C PHE A 66 -11.06 2.92 -16.39
N PRO A 67 -12.15 2.67 -17.13
CA PRO A 67 -12.41 1.36 -17.71
C PRO A 67 -11.35 0.94 -18.74
N HIS A 68 -10.72 1.90 -19.42
CA HIS A 68 -9.62 1.65 -20.37
C HIS A 68 -8.30 1.28 -19.71
N GLU A 69 -8.14 1.54 -18.40
CA GLU A 69 -6.93 1.20 -17.62
C GLU A 69 -7.14 -0.03 -16.73
N LYS A 70 -8.23 -0.78 -16.91
CA LYS A 70 -8.60 -1.89 -16.01
C LYS A 70 -7.46 -2.89 -15.78
N GLU A 71 -6.80 -3.31 -16.86
CA GLU A 71 -5.68 -4.25 -16.80
C GLU A 71 -4.45 -3.61 -16.15
N GLY A 72 -4.16 -2.36 -16.49
CA GLY A 72 -3.06 -1.59 -15.93
C GLY A 72 -3.19 -1.36 -14.42
N ILE A 73 -4.40 -1.03 -13.95
CA ILE A 73 -4.73 -0.84 -12.53
C ILE A 73 -4.46 -2.13 -11.77
N ARG A 74 -4.99 -3.26 -12.26
CA ARG A 74 -4.78 -4.57 -11.62
C ARG A 74 -3.30 -4.93 -11.59
N ALA A 75 -2.60 -4.80 -12.72
CA ALA A 75 -1.19 -5.10 -12.80
C ALA A 75 -0.35 -4.22 -11.85
N LEU A 76 -0.68 -2.94 -11.70
CA LEU A 76 0.02 -2.03 -10.79
C LEU A 76 -0.16 -2.46 -9.33
N TYR A 77 -1.40 -2.77 -8.94
CA TYR A 77 -1.66 -3.26 -7.59
C TYR A 77 -1.09 -4.66 -7.33
N ASP A 78 -0.98 -5.51 -8.35
CA ASP A 78 -0.28 -6.79 -8.22
C ASP A 78 1.21 -6.60 -7.93
N GLU A 79 1.86 -5.59 -8.51
CA GLU A 79 3.25 -5.22 -8.15
C GLU A 79 3.34 -4.77 -6.68
N PHE A 80 2.38 -3.97 -6.21
CA PHE A 80 2.30 -3.58 -4.79
C PHE A 80 2.09 -4.79 -3.87
N TRP A 81 1.22 -5.74 -4.24
CA TRP A 81 0.99 -6.96 -3.48
C TRP A 81 2.19 -7.89 -3.45
N LYS A 82 2.97 -8.00 -4.55
CA LYS A 82 4.23 -8.76 -4.55
C LYS A 82 5.19 -8.24 -3.50
N VAL A 83 5.38 -6.92 -3.45
CA VAL A 83 6.18 -6.25 -2.43
C VAL A 83 5.61 -6.50 -1.03
N PHE A 84 4.32 -6.24 -0.83
CA PHE A 84 3.67 -6.38 0.47
C PHE A 84 3.78 -7.81 1.02
N ASN A 85 3.50 -8.81 0.19
CA ASN A 85 3.57 -10.21 0.60
C ASN A 85 4.99 -10.60 1.01
N ALA A 86 6.01 -10.14 0.27
CA ALA A 86 7.41 -10.37 0.63
C ALA A 86 7.80 -9.65 1.93
N LEU A 87 7.29 -8.44 2.20
CA LEU A 87 7.51 -7.74 3.46
C LEU A 87 6.80 -8.42 4.64
N ASN A 88 5.55 -8.84 4.44
CA ASN A 88 4.71 -9.42 5.50
C ASN A 88 5.16 -10.83 5.92
N THR A 89 6.00 -11.51 5.13
CA THR A 89 6.68 -12.74 5.56
C THR A 89 7.85 -12.47 6.51
N LEU A 90 8.39 -11.25 6.52
CA LEU A 90 9.52 -10.90 7.36
C LEU A 90 9.04 -10.38 8.72
N GLU A 91 9.82 -10.67 9.75
CA GLU A 91 9.59 -10.07 11.07
C GLU A 91 10.22 -8.68 11.10
N LEU A 92 9.44 -7.61 10.98
CA LEU A 92 9.95 -6.24 11.02
C LEU A 92 10.78 -5.94 12.29
N LYS A 93 12.11 -5.98 12.12
CA LYS A 93 13.13 -5.47 13.04
C LYS A 93 14.03 -4.48 12.30
N SER A 94 15.01 -3.93 13.01
CA SER A 94 15.95 -2.98 12.41
C SER A 94 16.76 -3.62 11.29
N LEU A 95 16.74 -3.01 10.10
CA LEU A 95 17.58 -3.42 8.97
C LEU A 95 19.07 -3.10 9.19
N GLU A 96 19.42 -2.36 10.24
CA GLU A 96 20.81 -2.04 10.58
C GLU A 96 21.52 -3.20 11.29
N GLU A 97 20.77 -4.20 11.77
CA GLU A 97 21.33 -5.34 12.49
C GLU A 97 21.72 -6.47 11.50
N PRO A 98 23.03 -6.72 11.27
CA PRO A 98 23.46 -7.66 10.25
C PRO A 98 23.06 -9.11 10.55
N ARG A 99 22.99 -9.47 11.84
CA ARG A 99 22.55 -10.81 12.27
C ARG A 99 21.11 -11.07 11.89
N TYR A 100 20.23 -10.12 12.18
CA TYR A 100 18.82 -10.18 11.79
C TYR A 100 18.66 -10.30 10.27
N LEU A 101 19.41 -9.51 9.48
CA LEU A 101 19.36 -9.62 8.02
C LEU A 101 19.76 -11.01 7.52
N LEU A 102 20.84 -11.59 8.07
CA LEU A 102 21.29 -12.94 7.72
C LEU A 102 20.27 -14.01 8.14
N GLU A 103 19.68 -13.88 9.32
CA GLU A 103 18.63 -14.79 9.81
C GLU A 103 17.38 -14.76 8.93
N GLN A 104 16.90 -13.55 8.59
CA GLN A 104 15.76 -13.39 7.68
C GLN A 104 16.07 -13.91 6.28
N PHE A 105 17.28 -13.67 5.76
CA PHE A 105 17.67 -14.21 4.46
C PHE A 105 17.74 -15.73 4.46
N ALA A 106 18.26 -16.34 5.52
CA ALA A 106 18.31 -17.79 5.66
C ALA A 106 16.90 -18.41 5.76
N ALA A 107 15.98 -17.76 6.48
CA ALA A 107 14.61 -18.22 6.66
C ALA A 107 13.72 -17.97 5.42
N HIS A 108 13.89 -16.83 4.76
CA HIS A 108 13.00 -16.33 3.69
C HIS A 108 13.77 -15.80 2.47
N PRO A 109 14.67 -16.59 1.85
CA PRO A 109 15.56 -16.11 0.80
C PRO A 109 14.81 -15.56 -0.41
N LEU A 110 13.70 -16.20 -0.82
CA LEU A 110 12.89 -15.75 -1.95
C LEU A 110 12.24 -14.38 -1.68
N ALA A 111 11.75 -14.15 -0.47
CA ALA A 111 11.16 -12.86 -0.10
C ALA A 111 12.25 -11.76 -0.11
N CYS A 112 13.41 -12.04 0.48
CA CYS A 112 14.53 -11.10 0.50
C CYS A 112 15.03 -10.77 -0.93
N LEU A 113 15.19 -11.77 -1.79
CA LEU A 113 15.59 -11.56 -3.20
C LEU A 113 14.54 -10.79 -3.98
N THR A 114 13.25 -11.05 -3.73
CA THR A 114 12.14 -10.29 -4.33
C THR A 114 12.24 -8.82 -3.93
N LEU A 115 12.41 -8.52 -2.63
CA LEU A 115 12.55 -7.14 -2.16
C LEU A 115 13.82 -6.48 -2.72
N ALA A 116 14.94 -7.20 -2.77
CA ALA A 116 16.18 -6.70 -3.36
C ALA A 116 15.99 -6.28 -4.83
N SER A 117 15.17 -7.00 -5.60
CA SER A 117 14.89 -6.67 -7.00
C SER A 117 14.16 -5.33 -7.19
N PHE A 118 13.50 -4.82 -6.14
CA PHE A 118 12.76 -3.55 -6.17
C PHE A 118 13.50 -2.37 -5.54
N VAL A 119 14.72 -2.55 -5.01
CA VAL A 119 15.45 -1.50 -4.26
C VAL A 119 15.65 -0.22 -5.08
N ALA A 120 15.92 -0.34 -6.37
CA ALA A 120 16.13 0.80 -7.27
C ALA A 120 14.86 1.22 -8.02
N SER A 121 13.70 0.63 -7.70
CA SER A 121 12.44 0.91 -8.39
C SER A 121 11.62 1.97 -7.66
N ASN A 122 11.22 3.02 -8.36
CA ASN A 122 10.28 4.01 -7.87
C ASN A 122 8.85 3.72 -8.32
N THR A 123 7.89 4.18 -7.53
CA THR A 123 6.47 3.96 -7.76
C THR A 123 6.01 4.58 -9.09
N GLY A 124 6.49 5.77 -9.40
CA GLY A 124 6.15 6.49 -10.63
C GLY A 124 6.60 5.77 -11.90
N ASP A 125 7.79 5.16 -11.90
CA ASP A 125 8.31 4.41 -13.04
C ASP A 125 7.49 3.16 -13.33
N VAL A 126 7.14 2.41 -12.28
CA VAL A 126 6.27 1.23 -12.39
C VAL A 126 4.86 1.63 -12.83
N ALA A 127 4.31 2.71 -12.26
CA ALA A 127 3.00 3.23 -12.62
C ALA A 127 2.94 3.62 -14.11
N ARG A 128 3.90 4.40 -14.63
CA ARG A 128 3.94 4.80 -16.06
C ARG A 128 4.12 3.63 -17.03
N ARG A 129 4.74 2.54 -16.59
CA ARG A 129 4.85 1.32 -17.40
C ARG A 129 3.47 0.69 -17.64
N LEU A 130 2.63 0.68 -16.61
CA LEU A 130 1.36 -0.06 -16.57
C LEU A 130 0.12 0.80 -16.85
N ILE A 131 0.17 2.09 -16.52
CA ILE A 131 -0.91 3.07 -16.70
C ILE A 131 -0.49 4.09 -17.78
N LYS A 132 -1.40 4.43 -18.69
CA LYS A 132 -1.19 5.49 -19.70
C LYS A 132 -1.96 6.75 -19.41
N ASP A 133 -3.05 6.62 -18.67
CA ASP A 133 -3.91 7.72 -18.34
C ASP A 133 -3.27 8.78 -17.44
N PRO A 134 -3.14 10.04 -17.89
CA PRO A 134 -2.45 11.07 -17.12
C PRO A 134 -3.22 11.48 -15.86
N GLU A 135 -4.55 11.40 -15.85
CA GLU A 135 -5.36 11.72 -14.68
C GLU A 135 -5.22 10.64 -13.60
N LEU A 136 -5.19 9.36 -13.99
CA LEU A 136 -4.93 8.26 -13.07
C LEU A 136 -3.48 8.28 -12.54
N LEU A 137 -2.49 8.60 -13.38
CA LEU A 137 -1.10 8.78 -12.93
C LEU A 137 -0.97 9.90 -11.90
N ARG A 138 -1.71 11.01 -12.07
CA ARG A 138 -1.76 12.08 -11.07
C ARG A 138 -2.45 11.66 -9.78
N PHE A 139 -3.41 10.74 -9.84
CA PHE A 139 -3.98 10.15 -8.64
C PHE A 139 -2.97 9.28 -7.89
N VAL A 140 -2.17 8.47 -8.58
CA VAL A 140 -1.06 7.71 -7.96
C VAL A 140 -0.05 8.66 -7.33
N ASP A 141 0.30 9.76 -8.02
CA ASP A 141 1.20 10.79 -7.50
C ASP A 141 0.65 11.46 -6.23
N LEU A 142 -0.64 11.78 -6.21
CA LEU A 142 -1.34 12.31 -5.04
C LEU A 142 -1.32 11.31 -3.87
N GLU A 143 -1.60 10.02 -4.12
CA GLU A 143 -1.51 9.00 -3.07
C GLU A 143 -0.10 8.95 -2.50
N CYS A 144 0.94 8.87 -3.35
CA CYS A 144 2.33 8.90 -2.90
C CYS A 144 2.61 10.14 -2.05
N PHE A 145 2.29 11.33 -2.54
CA PHE A 145 2.54 12.59 -1.83
C PHE A 145 1.89 12.64 -0.44
N LEU A 146 0.67 12.15 -0.29
CA LEU A 146 -0.03 12.20 0.99
C LEU A 146 0.60 11.29 2.06
N TRP A 147 1.24 10.20 1.65
CA TRP A 147 1.86 9.25 2.58
C TRP A 147 3.36 9.47 2.75
N SER A 148 4.07 9.91 1.71
CA SER A 148 5.52 10.02 1.68
C SER A 148 6.03 11.46 1.58
N THR A 149 5.15 12.45 1.45
CA THR A 149 5.47 13.89 1.23
C THR A 149 6.28 14.19 -0.05
N VAL A 150 6.42 13.20 -0.93
CA VAL A 150 7.14 13.32 -2.20
C VAL A 150 6.31 12.69 -3.32
N PRO A 151 6.48 13.12 -4.59
CA PRO A 151 5.79 12.53 -5.72
C PRO A 151 6.13 11.03 -5.91
N ALA A 152 5.36 10.35 -6.76
CA ALA A 152 5.54 8.93 -7.07
C ALA A 152 6.95 8.62 -7.62
N ASP A 153 7.58 9.57 -8.29
CA ASP A 153 8.95 9.45 -8.84
C ASP A 153 10.04 9.39 -7.78
N LEU A 154 9.75 9.86 -6.57
CA LEU A 154 10.67 9.86 -5.44
C LEU A 154 10.20 8.91 -4.33
N THR A 155 9.11 8.18 -4.56
CA THR A 155 8.57 7.21 -3.61
C THR A 155 9.05 5.81 -4.00
N PRO A 156 9.93 5.15 -3.21
CA PRO A 156 10.34 3.78 -3.48
C PRO A 156 9.13 2.85 -3.57
N LEU A 157 9.14 1.93 -4.54
CA LEU A 157 8.02 0.98 -4.73
C LEU A 157 7.76 0.15 -3.47
N ILE A 158 8.81 -0.16 -2.71
CA ILE A 158 8.73 -0.89 -1.44
C ILE A 158 7.81 -0.17 -0.45
N ASN A 159 7.90 1.16 -0.36
CA ASN A 159 7.08 1.97 0.54
C ASN A 159 5.62 2.01 0.07
N ALA A 160 5.40 2.20 -1.24
CA ALA A 160 4.06 2.18 -1.82
C ALA A 160 3.38 0.82 -1.63
N GLY A 161 4.08 -0.28 -1.89
CA GLY A 161 3.56 -1.63 -1.69
C GLY A 161 3.16 -1.89 -0.23
N MET A 162 4.00 -1.46 0.72
CA MET A 162 3.64 -1.56 2.13
C MET A 162 2.35 -0.79 2.44
N VAL A 163 2.30 0.52 2.15
CA VAL A 163 1.19 1.39 2.56
C VAL A 163 -0.10 1.06 1.80
N PHE A 164 -0.01 0.87 0.49
CA PHE A 164 -1.18 0.71 -0.36
C PHE A 164 -1.87 -0.64 -0.18
N CYS A 165 -1.14 -1.70 0.19
CA CYS A 165 -1.72 -3.03 0.44
C CYS A 165 -2.08 -3.27 1.92
N ASP A 166 -1.28 -2.75 2.88
CA ASP A 166 -1.52 -2.95 4.33
C ASP A 166 -2.91 -2.46 4.74
N ARG A 167 -3.35 -1.36 4.12
CA ARG A 167 -4.67 -0.77 4.35
C ARG A 167 -5.81 -1.71 3.92
N HIS A 168 -5.64 -2.53 2.89
CA HIS A 168 -6.64 -3.55 2.53
C HIS A 168 -6.49 -4.85 3.35
N PHE A 169 -5.25 -5.24 3.67
CA PHE A 169 -4.96 -6.47 4.39
C PHE A 169 -5.32 -6.40 5.88
N GLY A 170 -4.68 -5.47 6.60
CA GLY A 170 -4.87 -5.26 8.04
C GLY A 170 -6.10 -4.41 8.34
N GLY A 171 -6.46 -3.49 7.44
CA GLY A 171 -7.44 -2.46 7.72
C GLY A 171 -6.89 -1.40 8.68
N ILE A 172 -7.65 -0.33 8.88
CA ILE A 172 -7.41 0.62 9.96
C ILE A 172 -8.56 0.41 10.94
N ASN A 173 -8.22 0.08 12.19
CA ASN A 173 -9.19 -0.01 13.26
C ASN A 173 -8.95 1.14 14.25
N TYR A 174 -10.03 1.70 14.77
CA TYR A 174 -10.02 2.77 15.77
C TYR A 174 -10.65 2.28 17.08
N PRO A 175 -10.20 2.76 18.25
CA PRO A 175 -10.88 2.49 19.51
C PRO A 175 -12.34 2.96 19.55
#